data_AF-A0A5C8MRJ5-F1
#
_entry.id   AF-A0A5C8MRJ5-F1
#
_cell.length_a   1.000
_cell.length_b   1.000
_cell.length_c   1.000
_cell.angle_alpha   90.00
_cell.angle_beta   90.00
_cell.angle_gamma   90.00
#
_symmetry.space_group_name_H-M   'P 1'
#
loop_
_entity.id
_entity.type
_entity.pdbx_description
1 polymer ?
#
loop_
_entity_poly.entity_id
_entity_poly.type
_entity_poly.pdbx_seq_one_letter_code
_entity_poly.pdbx_strand_id
1 'polypeptide(L)' 'YVIFEQNTTSKITEIVKNEIGADSLRLHNLESLTSEDIKANKDYFSIMEENIRVLQKALQ' A
#
# COMPACT_ATOMS: atom_id res chain seq x y z
N TYR A 1 4.24 -6.88 -9.73
CA TYR A 1 3.34 -6.04 -8.91
C TYR A 1 3.59 -4.56 -9.19
N VAL A 2 2.58 -3.71 -8.97
CA VAL A 2 2.73 -2.24 -8.90
C VAL A 2 2.36 -1.79 -7.50
N ILE A 3 3.23 -1.00 -6.86
CA ILE A 3 3.03 -0.53 -5.49
C ILE A 3 2.50 0.91 -5.54
N PHE A 4 1.39 1.14 -4.85
CA PHE A 4 0.76 2.45 -4.73
C PHE A 4 0.77 2.91 -3.27
N GLU A 5 0.77 4.23 -3.08
CA GLU A 5 0.52 4.81 -1.77
C GLU A 5 -0.97 4.70 -1.37
N GLN A 6 -1.27 4.89 -0.09
CA GLN A 6 -2.61 4.77 0.46
C GLN A 6 -3.64 5.69 -0.22
N ASN A 7 -3.23 6.88 -0.65
CA ASN A 7 -4.14 7.90 -1.17
C ASN A 7 -4.27 7.89 -2.70
N THR A 8 -3.64 6.92 -3.39
CA THR A 8 -3.83 6.80 -4.84
C THR A 8 -5.28 6.35 -5.16
N THR A 9 -5.92 7.07 -6.07
CA THR A 9 -7.31 6.82 -6.49
C THR A 9 -7.49 5.46 -7.20
N SER A 10 -8.67 4.85 -7.05
CA SER A 10 -8.97 3.52 -7.61
C SER A 10 -8.86 3.49 -9.14
N LYS A 11 -9.34 4.54 -9.82
CA LYS A 11 -9.39 4.57 -11.29
C LYS A 11 -8.00 4.50 -11.94
N ILE A 12 -7.02 5.23 -11.40
CA ILE A 12 -5.64 5.19 -11.90
C ILE A 12 -5.04 3.80 -11.63
N THR A 13 -5.26 3.28 -10.42
CA THR A 13 -4.79 1.94 -10.02
C THR A 13 -5.33 0.86 -10.97
N GLU A 14 -6.62 0.90 -11.30
CA GLU A 14 -7.27 -0.06 -12.21
C GLU A 14 -6.74 0.02 -13.64
N ILE A 15 -6.57 1.24 -14.18
CA ILE A 15 -6.04 1.43 -15.55
C ILE A 15 -4.63 0.85 -15.64
N VAL A 16 -3.74 1.22 -14.71
CA VAL A 16 -2.35 0.74 -14.71
C VAL A 16 -2.31 -0.78 -14.57
N LYS A 17 -3.11 -1.36 -13.65
CA LYS A 17 -3.20 -2.81 -13.44
C LYS A 17 -3.56 -3.55 -14.73
N ASN A 18 -4.55 -3.03 -15.46
CA ASN A 18 -5.06 -3.64 -16.69
C ASN A 18 -4.09 -3.47 -17.85
N GLU A 19 -3.45 -2.31 -17.98
CA GLU A 19 -2.55 -2.00 -19.10
C GLU A 19 -1.27 -2.85 -19.07
N ILE A 20 -0.71 -3.07 -17.88
CA ILE A 20 0.57 -3.78 -17.75
C ILE A 20 0.40 -5.24 -17.28
N GLY A 21 -0.83 -5.66 -17.01
CA GLY A 21 -1.14 -7.03 -16.57
C GLY A 21 -0.52 -7.41 -15.22
N ALA A 22 -0.33 -6.45 -14.31
CA ALA A 22 0.32 -6.69 -13.02
C ALA A 22 -0.59 -6.32 -11.85
N ASP A 23 -0.63 -7.15 -10.81
CA ASP A 23 -1.42 -6.87 -9.61
C ASP A 23 -0.92 -5.66 -8.83
N SER A 24 -1.86 -4.96 -8.17
CA SER A 24 -1.56 -3.83 -7.31
C SER A 24 -1.33 -4.24 -5.85
N LEU A 25 -0.37 -3.58 -5.22
CA LEU A 25 -0.11 -3.64 -3.78
C LEU A 25 -0.17 -2.22 -3.21
N ARG A 26 -0.39 -2.11 -1.89
CA ARG A 26 -0.44 -0.83 -1.18
C ARG A 26 0.69 -0.75 -0.17
N LEU A 27 1.36 0.40 -0.11
CA LEU A 27 2.41 0.71 0.84
C LEU A 27 2.05 2.01 1.57
N HIS A 28 2.24 2.04 2.89
CA HIS A 28 2.02 3.22 3.70
C HIS A 28 3.22 4.18 3.58
N ASN A 29 3.00 5.43 3.16
CA ASN A 29 4.07 6.41 2.92
C ASN A 29 4.55 7.12 4.21
N LEU A 30 3.82 6.96 5.32
CA LEU A 30 4.09 7.48 6.67
C LEU A 30 3.93 9.00 6.82
N GLU A 31 3.35 9.67 5.84
CA GLU A 31 3.10 11.12 5.91
C GLU A 31 1.97 11.46 6.90
N SER A 32 0.96 10.60 6.98
CA SER A 32 -0.17 10.73 7.91
C SER A 32 -0.79 9.36 8.22
N LEU A 33 -1.44 9.24 9.38
CA LEU A 33 -2.24 8.07 9.69
C LEU A 33 -3.60 8.18 9.01
N THR A 34 -4.08 7.09 8.41
CA THR A 34 -5.47 7.01 7.94
C THR A 34 -6.43 6.85 9.12
N SER A 35 -7.73 7.08 8.88
CA SER A 35 -8.77 6.81 9.90
C SER A 35 -8.73 5.35 10.36
N GLU A 36 -8.42 4.43 9.45
CA GLU A 36 -8.26 3.00 9.70
C GLU A 36 -7.06 2.72 10.60
N ASP A 37 -5.91 3.37 10.36
CA ASP A 37 -4.71 3.20 11.17
C ASP A 37 -4.94 3.70 12.61
N ILE A 38 -5.60 4.86 12.76
CA ILE A 38 -5.98 5.40 14.08
C ILE A 38 -6.92 4.45 14.81
N LYS A 39 -7.96 3.94 14.12
CA LYS A 39 -8.93 3.00 14.71
C LYS A 39 -8.26 1.68 15.12
N ALA A 40 -7.25 1.25 14.37
CA ALA A 40 -6.46 0.05 14.68
C ALA A 40 -5.33 0.30 15.69
N ASN A 41 -5.20 1.53 16.22
CA ASN A 41 -4.13 1.94 17.13
C ASN A 41 -2.74 1.60 16.59
N LYS A 42 -2.53 1.77 15.28
CA LYS A 42 -1.25 1.52 14.65
C LYS A 42 -0.27 2.63 14.97
N ASP A 43 0.97 2.21 15.14
CA ASP A 43 2.13 3.05 15.31
C ASP A 43 3.12 2.87 14.14
N TYR A 44 4.23 3.58 14.20
CA TYR A 44 5.28 3.49 13.19
C TYR A 44 5.74 2.06 12.91
N PHE A 45 5.94 1.25 13.96
CA PHE A 45 6.51 -0.09 13.81
C PHE A 45 5.51 -1.06 13.19
N SER A 46 4.28 -1.09 13.67
CA SER A 46 3.21 -1.93 13.10
C SER A 46 2.96 -1.60 11.63
N ILE A 47 2.98 -0.33 11.24
CA ILE A 47 2.88 0.09 9.84
C ILE A 47 4.09 -0.38 9.03
N MET A 48 5.31 -0.24 9.57
CA MET A 48 6.51 -0.66 8.87
C MET A 48 6.63 -2.17 8.73
N GLU A 49 6.13 -2.95 9.68
CA GLU A 49 6.02 -4.40 9.56
C GLU A 49 5.06 -4.80 8.43
N GLU A 50 3.92 -4.12 8.29
CA GLU A 50 3.01 -4.30 7.16
C GLU A 50 3.70 -3.94 5.83
N ASN A 51 4.42 -2.82 5.79
CA ASN A 51 5.20 -2.41 4.62
C ASN A 51 6.25 -3.46 4.24
N ILE A 52 6.98 -4.03 5.20
CA ILE A 52 7.97 -5.09 4.95
C ILE A 52 7.30 -6.31 4.32
N ARG A 53 6.13 -6.74 4.82
CA ARG A 53 5.37 -7.87 4.24
C ARG A 53 4.97 -7.61 2.79
N VAL A 54 4.57 -6.37 2.49
CA VAL A 54 4.24 -5.94 1.11
C VAL A 54 5.48 -6.00 0.22
N LEU A 55 6.61 -5.47 0.68
CA LEU A 55 7.87 -5.49 -0.07
C LEU A 55 8.38 -6.91 -0.29
N GLN A 56 8.26 -7.79 0.70
CA GLN A 56 8.58 -9.21 0.56
C GLN A 56 7.73 -9.88 -0.52
N LYS A 57 6.41 -9.63 -0.53
CA LYS A 57 5.52 -10.13 -1.59
C LYS A 57 5.88 -9.60 -2.98
N ALA A 58 6.40 -8.38 -3.07
CA ALA A 58 6.79 -7.78 -4.33
C ALA A 58 8.15 -8.27 -4.88
N LEU A 59 9.05 -8.70 -3.98
CA LEU A 59 10.44 -9.08 -4.30
C LEU A 59 10.67 -10.59 -4.38
N GLN A 60 9.73 -11.41 -3.90
CA GLN A 60 9.72 -12.87 -4.08
C GLN A 60 9.01 -13.25 -5.37
#